data_AF-A0A810NUS4-F1
#
_entry.id   AF-A0A810NUS4-F1
#
_cell.length_a   1.000
_cell.length_b   1.000
_cell.length_c   1.000
_cell.angle_alpha   90.00
_cell.angle_beta   90.00
_cell.angle_gamma   90.00
#
_symmetry.space_group_name_H-M   'P 1'
#
loop_
_entity.id
_entity.type
_entity.pdbx_description
1 polymer ?
#
loop_
_entity_poly.entity_id
_entity_poly.type
_entity_poly.pdbx_seq_one_letter_code
_entity_poly.pdbx_strand_id
1 'polypeptide(L)'
;MTHPPLAPAAPAVPADPSPAPGAHEEQRVAWAELFFDLIWVFAITQITTTLAGAHSAGEAARTVLLFLPLWWGWVGTTLVANLAGSRVDRASGRMVLFGAAGCGLLVSVAIGQAYGDRAVLFAVAYTVLRLVLWAVRGALPGVSRRLALEPFAVALFVGAPLYLAGAVLGGTWQTALWVTAALIELSSPRLLRRRLAELRFETAHLPERFGLVLIIALGETVVATGNQAAAGLLGMPELVALALAFTLIVLLWWTYFHFGAPAVRHSLEHTPAQARIVTDVFSYAHLGYVVAIVLVAVGLKKLLGHPFDTPHSLPELLLAPGVALYLWGFCYARWRMFGAATVQRVTAAAACCAVAAAAALLPIAVTAALLVAVLLALNGFEIWIVRTGRPLPLLRLPRGRAGGEA
;
A
#
# COMPACT_ATOMS: atom_id res chain seq x y z
N MET A 1 48.64 49.72 -52.73
CA MET A 1 47.74 48.59 -52.46
C MET A 1 47.97 48.18 -51.01
N THR A 2 47.13 48.68 -50.11
CA THR A 2 47.29 48.58 -48.65
C THR A 2 46.04 47.90 -48.10
N HIS A 3 46.23 46.75 -47.45
CA HIS A 3 45.16 45.94 -46.84
C HIS A 3 44.54 46.66 -45.63
N PRO A 4 43.23 46.46 -45.35
CA PRO A 4 42.58 46.99 -44.16
C PRO A 4 42.93 46.16 -42.90
N PRO A 5 42.78 46.74 -41.68
CA PRO A 5 43.16 46.09 -40.44
C PRO A 5 42.15 45.02 -39.99
N LEU A 6 42.66 43.95 -39.37
CA LEU A 6 41.89 42.84 -38.79
C LEU A 6 41.04 43.32 -37.60
N ALA A 7 39.77 42.91 -37.56
CA ALA A 7 38.84 43.18 -36.47
C ALA A 7 39.26 42.44 -35.17
N PRO A 8 38.98 42.98 -33.98
CA PRO A 8 39.33 42.35 -32.71
C PRO A 8 38.47 41.10 -32.45
N ALA A 9 39.11 40.06 -31.90
CA ALA A 9 38.48 38.80 -31.54
C ALA A 9 37.38 38.99 -30.48
N ALA A 10 36.23 38.36 -30.69
CA ALA A 10 35.13 38.34 -29.73
C ALA A 10 35.54 37.64 -28.43
N PRO A 11 35.05 38.09 -27.26
CA PRO A 11 35.35 37.43 -25.99
C PRO A 11 34.75 36.03 -25.95
N ALA A 12 35.54 35.06 -25.48
CA ALA A 12 35.11 33.68 -25.31
C ALA A 12 33.92 33.62 -24.33
N VAL A 13 32.81 33.04 -24.78
CA VAL A 13 31.68 32.68 -23.94
C VAL A 13 32.19 31.68 -22.90
N PRO A 14 32.05 31.93 -21.59
CA PRO A 14 32.46 30.96 -20.59
C PRO A 14 31.62 29.68 -20.78
N ALA A 15 32.31 28.55 -20.87
CA ALA A 15 31.67 27.24 -20.93
C ALA A 15 30.72 27.07 -19.73
N ASP A 16 29.51 26.60 -20.02
CA ASP A 16 28.50 26.26 -19.02
C ASP A 16 29.13 25.39 -17.93
N PRO A 17 29.03 25.75 -16.63
CA PRO A 17 29.64 24.95 -15.58
C PRO A 17 29.10 23.52 -15.65
N SER A 18 30.01 22.56 -15.81
CA SER A 18 29.67 21.14 -15.75
C SER A 18 28.86 20.87 -14.47
N PRO A 19 27.77 20.10 -14.54
CA PRO A 19 26.91 19.87 -13.39
C PRO A 19 27.74 19.30 -12.24
N ALA A 20 27.57 19.87 -11.06
CA ALA A 20 28.25 19.44 -9.85
C ALA A 20 28.03 17.93 -9.63
N PRO A 21 29.08 17.15 -9.29
CA PRO A 21 28.91 15.75 -8.94
C PRO A 21 28.14 15.69 -7.62
N GLY A 22 26.84 15.43 -7.70
CA GLY A 22 25.91 15.46 -6.55
C GLY A 22 24.46 15.81 -6.89
N ALA A 23 24.15 16.25 -8.11
CA ALA A 23 22.78 16.22 -8.61
C ALA A 23 22.39 14.76 -8.85
N HIS A 24 21.91 14.08 -7.81
CA HIS A 24 21.15 12.85 -7.99
C HIS A 24 19.99 13.21 -8.92
N GLU A 25 20.03 12.74 -10.18
CA GLU A 25 18.84 12.73 -11.02
C GLU A 25 17.76 12.01 -10.19
N GLU A 26 16.74 12.75 -9.75
CA GLU A 26 15.61 12.16 -9.05
C GLU A 26 15.11 10.98 -9.91
N GLN A 27 15.25 9.76 -9.40
CA GLN A 27 14.77 8.58 -10.10
C GLN A 27 13.24 8.67 -10.15
N ARG A 28 12.73 9.12 -11.29
CA ARG A 28 11.29 9.15 -11.56
C ARG A 28 10.78 7.71 -11.74
N VAL A 29 9.52 7.49 -11.39
CA VAL A 29 8.86 6.20 -11.63
C VAL A 29 8.84 5.91 -13.14
N ALA A 30 9.35 4.76 -13.52
CA ALA A 30 9.38 4.35 -14.92
C ALA A 30 7.97 3.96 -15.40
N TRP A 31 7.65 4.21 -16.68
CA TRP A 31 6.38 3.80 -17.28
C TRP A 31 6.11 2.29 -17.15
N ALA A 32 7.16 1.47 -17.19
CA ALA A 32 7.04 0.03 -16.98
C ALA A 32 6.60 -0.32 -15.55
N GLU A 33 6.98 0.48 -14.56
CA GLU A 33 6.52 0.33 -13.17
C GLU A 33 5.04 0.71 -13.03
N LEU A 34 4.59 1.77 -13.72
CA LEU A 34 3.17 2.12 -13.78
C LEU A 34 2.35 1.02 -14.47
N PHE A 35 2.86 0.43 -15.54
CA PHE A 35 2.20 -0.68 -16.22
C PHE A 35 2.13 -1.94 -15.33
N PHE A 36 3.20 -2.26 -14.60
CA PHE A 36 3.20 -3.34 -13.62
C PHE A 36 2.11 -3.15 -12.56
N ASP A 37 1.87 -1.91 -12.13
CA ASP A 37 0.82 -1.61 -11.15
C ASP A 37 -0.62 -1.81 -11.68
N LEU A 38 -0.84 -1.95 -12.99
CA LEU A 38 -2.17 -2.31 -13.50
C LEU A 38 -2.57 -3.72 -13.04
N ILE A 39 -1.61 -4.62 -12.84
CA ILE A 39 -1.87 -5.94 -12.26
C ILE A 39 -2.36 -5.83 -10.82
N TRP A 40 -1.96 -4.77 -10.11
CA TRP A 40 -2.41 -4.46 -8.77
C TRP A 40 -3.85 -3.99 -8.71
N VAL A 41 -4.30 -3.24 -9.70
CA VAL A 41 -5.72 -2.91 -9.87
C VAL A 41 -6.52 -4.21 -9.88
N PHE A 42 -6.17 -5.13 -10.78
CA PHE A 42 -6.85 -6.42 -10.89
C PHE A 42 -6.76 -7.27 -9.62
N ALA A 43 -5.61 -7.29 -8.95
CA ALA A 43 -5.44 -7.99 -7.67
C ALA A 43 -6.42 -7.48 -6.61
N ILE A 44 -6.55 -6.15 -6.47
CA ILE A 44 -7.48 -5.50 -5.54
C ILE A 44 -8.92 -5.82 -5.93
N THR A 45 -9.27 -5.80 -7.23
CA THR A 45 -10.59 -6.22 -7.72
C THR A 45 -10.93 -7.64 -7.29
N GLN A 46 -10.00 -8.58 -7.46
CA GLN A 46 -10.20 -9.99 -7.13
C GLN A 46 -10.36 -10.22 -5.63
N ILE A 47 -9.54 -9.56 -4.79
CA ILE A 47 -9.68 -9.61 -3.33
C ILE A 47 -11.03 -9.01 -2.90
N THR A 48 -11.39 -7.83 -3.43
CA THR A 48 -12.65 -7.14 -3.09
C THR A 48 -13.85 -7.97 -3.51
N THR A 49 -13.84 -8.55 -4.70
CA THR A 49 -14.90 -9.43 -5.21
C THR A 49 -15.05 -10.68 -4.36
N THR A 50 -13.94 -11.34 -4.04
CA THR A 50 -13.93 -12.57 -3.22
C THR A 50 -14.42 -12.26 -1.80
N LEU A 51 -13.98 -11.14 -1.23
CA LEU A 51 -14.37 -10.72 0.12
C LEU A 51 -15.85 -10.30 0.19
N ALA A 52 -16.39 -9.68 -0.85
CA ALA A 52 -17.81 -9.33 -0.95
C ALA A 52 -18.73 -10.55 -1.02
N GLY A 53 -18.21 -11.70 -1.48
CA GLY A 53 -18.91 -12.97 -1.50
C GLY A 53 -18.74 -13.84 -0.24
N ALA A 54 -17.98 -13.38 0.75
CA ALA A 54 -17.72 -14.17 1.95
C ALA A 54 -18.98 -14.33 2.82
N HIS A 55 -19.33 -15.57 3.16
CA HIS A 55 -20.49 -15.91 3.97
C HIS A 55 -20.16 -16.09 5.46
N SER A 56 -18.86 -16.16 5.80
CA SER A 56 -18.39 -16.32 7.18
C SER A 56 -17.15 -15.47 7.48
N ALA A 57 -16.90 -15.21 8.76
CA ALA A 57 -15.66 -14.56 9.22
C ALA A 57 -14.41 -15.36 8.83
N GLY A 58 -14.50 -16.69 8.77
CA GLY A 58 -13.40 -17.54 8.32
C GLY A 58 -13.05 -17.33 6.85
N GLU A 59 -14.05 -17.24 5.96
CA GLU A 59 -13.84 -16.95 4.53
C GLU A 59 -13.28 -15.54 4.30
N ALA A 60 -13.80 -14.55 5.04
CA ALA A 60 -13.28 -13.20 4.98
C ALA A 60 -11.82 -13.12 5.45
N ALA A 61 -11.49 -13.76 6.58
CA ALA A 61 -10.13 -13.82 7.09
C ALA A 61 -9.18 -14.53 6.11
N ARG A 62 -9.61 -15.66 5.52
CA ARG A 62 -8.88 -16.37 4.47
C ARG A 62 -8.63 -15.50 3.25
N THR A 63 -9.60 -14.69 2.84
CA THR A 63 -9.47 -13.77 1.70
C THR A 63 -8.48 -12.64 1.98
N VAL A 64 -8.58 -12.02 3.16
CA VAL A 64 -7.61 -10.99 3.61
C VAL A 64 -6.20 -11.59 3.71
N LEU A 65 -6.06 -12.86 4.11
CA LEU A 65 -4.77 -13.56 4.14
C LEU A 65 -4.12 -13.65 2.74
N LEU A 66 -4.89 -13.85 1.67
CA LEU A 66 -4.39 -13.90 0.29
C LEU A 66 -3.78 -12.57 -0.16
N PHE A 67 -4.15 -11.46 0.48
CA PHE A 67 -3.56 -10.16 0.21
C PHE A 67 -2.08 -10.09 0.64
N LEU A 68 -1.65 -10.87 1.64
CA LEU A 68 -0.27 -10.80 2.16
C LEU A 68 0.80 -11.25 1.16
N PRO A 69 0.69 -12.41 0.49
CA PRO A 69 1.62 -12.80 -0.59
C PRO A 69 1.72 -11.74 -1.69
N LEU A 70 0.56 -11.22 -2.12
CA LEU A 70 0.51 -10.15 -3.11
C LEU A 70 1.29 -8.95 -2.59
N TRP A 71 0.93 -8.44 -1.42
CA TRP A 71 1.53 -7.23 -0.85
C TRP A 71 3.04 -7.33 -0.78
N TRP A 72 3.54 -8.43 -0.21
CA TRP A 72 4.97 -8.64 -0.09
C TRP A 72 5.64 -8.90 -1.44
N GLY A 73 4.92 -9.43 -2.42
CA GLY A 73 5.38 -9.55 -3.80
C GLY A 73 5.63 -8.18 -4.41
N TRP A 74 4.68 -7.26 -4.29
CA TRP A 74 4.80 -5.89 -4.80
C TRP A 74 5.79 -5.04 -4.04
N VAL A 75 5.79 -5.08 -2.70
CA VAL A 75 6.82 -4.42 -1.91
C VAL A 75 8.20 -4.94 -2.32
N GLY A 76 8.36 -6.26 -2.49
CA GLY A 76 9.59 -6.86 -2.99
C GLY A 76 10.00 -6.31 -4.35
N THR A 77 9.07 -6.27 -5.32
CA THR A 77 9.33 -5.69 -6.65
C THR A 77 9.71 -4.22 -6.57
N THR A 78 8.97 -3.40 -5.83
CA THR A 78 9.23 -1.96 -5.66
C THR A 78 10.59 -1.71 -5.00
N LEU A 79 10.97 -2.49 -3.98
CA LEU A 79 12.29 -2.37 -3.34
C LEU A 79 13.41 -2.79 -4.29
N VAL A 80 13.24 -3.88 -5.06
CA VAL A 80 14.24 -4.31 -6.04
C VAL A 80 14.37 -3.28 -7.18
N ALA A 81 13.26 -2.72 -7.66
CA ALA A 81 13.26 -1.66 -8.67
C ALA A 81 13.96 -0.39 -8.17
N ASN A 82 13.70 0.01 -6.92
CA ASN A 82 14.36 1.13 -6.27
C ASN A 82 15.89 0.90 -6.19
N LEU A 83 16.33 -0.28 -5.73
CA LEU A 83 17.76 -0.63 -5.66
C LEU A 83 18.42 -0.74 -7.05
N ALA A 84 17.66 -1.16 -8.06
CA ALA A 84 18.16 -1.29 -9.42
C ALA A 84 18.45 0.07 -10.08
N GLY A 85 17.75 1.14 -9.65
CA GLY A 85 17.91 2.49 -10.20
C GLY A 85 17.49 2.56 -11.67
N SER A 86 18.24 3.33 -12.47
CA SER A 86 18.06 3.44 -13.92
C SER A 86 18.19 2.11 -14.71
N ARG A 87 18.61 1.01 -14.06
CA ARG A 87 18.64 -0.32 -14.69
C ARG A 87 17.25 -0.88 -14.95
N VAL A 88 16.22 -0.42 -14.22
CA VAL A 88 14.82 -0.83 -14.45
C VAL A 88 14.36 -0.45 -15.85
N ASP A 89 14.83 0.68 -16.38
CA ASP A 89 14.49 1.17 -17.72
C ASP A 89 15.20 0.45 -18.87
N ARG A 90 16.21 -0.37 -18.58
CA ARG A 90 16.86 -1.19 -19.60
C ARG A 90 15.94 -2.33 -20.01
N ALA A 91 16.13 -2.86 -21.22
CA ALA A 91 15.34 -3.97 -21.73
C ALA A 91 15.28 -5.16 -20.75
N SER A 92 16.40 -5.54 -20.14
CA SER A 92 16.44 -6.62 -19.14
C SER A 92 15.64 -6.31 -17.87
N GLY A 93 15.72 -5.07 -17.36
CA GLY A 93 14.93 -4.62 -16.21
C GLY A 93 13.43 -4.65 -16.49
N ARG A 94 13.01 -4.17 -17.67
CA ARG A 94 11.62 -4.24 -18.13
C ARG A 94 11.12 -5.67 -18.29
N MET A 95 11.93 -6.58 -18.84
CA MET A 95 11.56 -7.99 -18.96
C MET A 95 11.37 -8.66 -17.60
N VAL A 96 12.24 -8.37 -16.63
CA VAL A 96 12.07 -8.84 -15.24
C VAL A 96 10.77 -8.32 -14.65
N LEU A 97 10.49 -7.03 -14.83
CA LEU A 97 9.30 -6.39 -14.29
C LEU A 97 8.01 -6.95 -14.92
N PHE A 98 7.99 -7.16 -16.24
CA PHE A 98 6.86 -7.81 -16.92
C PHE A 98 6.70 -9.28 -16.54
N GLY A 99 7.81 -10.01 -16.32
CA GLY A 99 7.77 -11.36 -15.78
C GLY A 99 7.18 -11.41 -14.36
N ALA A 100 7.58 -10.47 -13.50
CA ALA A 100 7.01 -10.29 -12.17
C ALA A 100 5.51 -9.91 -12.25
N ALA A 101 5.13 -9.05 -13.20
CA ALA A 101 3.74 -8.69 -13.47
C ALA A 101 2.92 -9.92 -13.89
N GLY A 102 3.46 -10.75 -14.78
CA GLY A 102 2.82 -12.00 -15.21
C GLY A 102 2.61 -12.98 -14.05
N CYS A 103 3.61 -13.12 -13.17
CA CYS A 103 3.44 -13.92 -11.95
C CYS A 103 2.35 -13.33 -11.05
N GLY A 104 2.37 -12.01 -10.82
CA GLY A 104 1.34 -11.31 -10.07
C GLY A 104 -0.06 -11.50 -10.66
N LEU A 105 -0.20 -11.47 -11.98
CA LEU A 105 -1.45 -11.70 -12.69
C LEU A 105 -1.97 -13.12 -12.44
N LEU A 106 -1.12 -14.13 -12.55
CA LEU A 106 -1.49 -15.52 -12.27
C LEU A 106 -1.92 -15.73 -10.82
N VAL A 107 -1.20 -15.11 -9.87
CA VAL A 107 -1.61 -15.10 -8.45
C VAL A 107 -2.99 -14.47 -8.31
N SER A 108 -3.22 -13.31 -8.95
CA SER A 108 -4.50 -12.61 -8.90
C SER A 108 -5.66 -13.43 -9.49
N VAL A 109 -5.47 -14.06 -10.66
CA VAL A 109 -6.46 -14.95 -11.29
C VAL A 109 -6.83 -16.13 -10.38
N ALA A 110 -5.91 -16.58 -9.54
CA ALA A 110 -6.14 -17.69 -8.64
C ALA A 110 -6.94 -17.34 -7.38
N ILE A 111 -7.03 -16.06 -6.97
CA ILE A 111 -7.60 -15.62 -5.67
C ILE A 111 -8.96 -16.25 -5.37
N GLY A 112 -9.94 -16.11 -6.27
CA GLY A 112 -11.31 -16.57 -6.02
C GLY A 112 -11.46 -18.09 -5.85
N GLN A 113 -10.43 -18.87 -6.22
CA GLN A 113 -10.39 -20.33 -6.07
C GLN A 113 -9.07 -20.78 -5.41
N ALA A 114 -8.42 -19.91 -4.63
CA ALA A 114 -7.10 -20.17 -4.08
C ALA A 114 -7.13 -21.27 -3.00
N TYR A 115 -8.27 -21.49 -2.35
CA TYR A 115 -8.50 -22.61 -1.42
C TYR A 115 -9.20 -23.81 -2.08
N GLY A 116 -9.27 -23.82 -3.42
CA GLY A 116 -9.84 -24.90 -4.23
C GLY A 116 -8.95 -25.20 -5.41
N ASP A 117 -9.54 -25.32 -6.61
CA ASP A 117 -8.86 -25.83 -7.81
C ASP A 117 -7.64 -25.02 -8.27
N ARG A 118 -7.55 -23.74 -7.87
CA ARG A 118 -6.44 -22.85 -8.26
C ARG A 118 -5.37 -22.69 -7.18
N ALA A 119 -5.40 -23.48 -6.11
CA ALA A 119 -4.42 -23.41 -5.03
C ALA A 119 -2.97 -23.59 -5.52
N VAL A 120 -2.74 -24.59 -6.39
CA VAL A 120 -1.41 -24.87 -6.94
C VAL A 120 -0.93 -23.74 -7.86
N LEU A 121 -1.82 -23.20 -8.70
CA LEU A 121 -1.50 -22.04 -9.54
C LEU A 121 -1.07 -20.84 -8.70
N PHE A 122 -1.81 -20.54 -7.63
CA PHE A 122 -1.47 -19.46 -6.70
C PHE A 122 -0.06 -19.67 -6.11
N ALA A 123 0.19 -20.84 -5.53
CA ALA A 123 1.44 -21.13 -4.84
C ALA A 123 2.65 -21.18 -5.79
N VAL A 124 2.50 -21.77 -6.98
CA VAL A 124 3.58 -21.85 -7.98
C VAL A 124 3.90 -20.47 -8.54
N ALA A 125 2.90 -19.71 -8.98
CA ALA A 125 3.12 -18.36 -9.52
C ALA A 125 3.79 -17.44 -8.48
N TYR A 126 3.36 -17.52 -7.22
CA TYR A 126 3.97 -16.79 -6.13
C TYR A 126 5.42 -17.25 -5.84
N THR A 127 5.68 -18.56 -5.89
CA THR A 127 7.04 -19.10 -5.73
C THR A 127 7.99 -18.61 -6.82
N VAL A 128 7.53 -18.60 -8.07
CA VAL A 128 8.30 -18.09 -9.21
C VAL A 128 8.58 -16.60 -9.04
N LEU A 129 7.58 -15.81 -8.62
CA LEU A 129 7.80 -14.39 -8.29
C LEU A 129 8.89 -14.22 -7.24
N ARG A 130 8.86 -15.00 -6.15
CA ARG A 130 9.88 -14.96 -5.09
C ARG A 130 11.26 -15.35 -5.57
N LEU A 131 11.34 -16.37 -6.42
CA LEU A 131 12.59 -16.80 -7.04
C LEU A 131 13.19 -15.68 -7.89
N VAL A 132 12.38 -15.05 -8.75
CA VAL A 132 12.81 -13.92 -9.59
C VAL A 132 13.32 -12.77 -8.73
N LEU A 133 12.56 -12.35 -7.71
CA LEU A 133 12.95 -11.24 -6.84
C LEU A 133 14.25 -11.52 -6.08
N TRP A 134 14.41 -12.73 -5.53
CA TRP A 134 15.63 -13.13 -4.84
C TRP A 134 16.84 -13.17 -5.79
N ALA A 135 16.67 -13.76 -6.97
CA ALA A 135 17.75 -13.89 -7.96
C ALA A 135 18.20 -12.53 -8.52
N VAL A 136 17.24 -11.66 -8.88
CA VAL A 136 17.53 -10.31 -9.40
C VAL A 136 18.22 -9.46 -8.34
N ARG A 137 17.71 -9.47 -7.10
CA ARG A 137 18.36 -8.76 -5.99
C ARG A 137 19.80 -9.20 -5.78
N GLY A 138 20.06 -10.52 -5.77
CA GLY A 138 21.41 -11.07 -5.60
C GLY A 138 22.36 -10.79 -6.79
N ALA A 139 21.84 -10.32 -7.93
CA ALA A 139 22.62 -9.90 -9.09
C ALA A 139 22.88 -8.38 -9.12
N LEU A 140 22.31 -7.59 -8.21
CA LEU A 140 22.52 -6.14 -8.17
C LEU A 140 23.91 -5.79 -7.59
N PRO A 141 24.60 -4.79 -8.14
CA PRO A 141 25.89 -4.34 -7.62
C PRO A 141 25.79 -3.88 -6.16
N GLY A 142 26.77 -4.25 -5.33
CA GLY A 142 26.80 -3.89 -3.91
C GLY A 142 25.89 -4.73 -3.02
N VAL A 143 25.08 -5.63 -3.59
CA VAL A 143 24.29 -6.61 -2.83
C VAL A 143 25.00 -7.97 -2.86
N SER A 144 25.22 -8.56 -1.69
CA SER A 144 25.83 -9.89 -1.61
C SER A 144 24.92 -10.96 -2.21
N ARG A 145 25.47 -11.76 -3.14
CA ARG A 145 24.79 -12.94 -3.70
C ARG A 145 24.79 -14.14 -2.74
N ARG A 146 25.50 -14.05 -1.60
CA ARG A 146 25.57 -15.15 -0.63
C ARG A 146 24.20 -15.37 0.00
N LEU A 147 23.82 -16.64 0.17
CA LEU A 147 22.63 -16.98 0.93
C LEU A 147 22.79 -16.45 2.35
N ALA A 148 21.90 -15.53 2.73
CA ALA A 148 21.89 -14.89 4.03
C ALA A 148 20.49 -14.97 4.62
N LEU A 149 20.40 -14.91 5.95
CA LEU A 149 19.12 -14.83 6.64
C LEU A 149 18.56 -13.41 6.51
N GLU A 150 17.76 -13.18 5.48
CA GLU A 150 17.13 -11.91 5.16
C GLU A 150 15.72 -12.11 4.56
N PRO A 151 14.85 -11.09 4.52
CA PRO A 151 13.43 -11.26 4.18
C PRO A 151 13.13 -11.94 2.83
N PHE A 152 13.88 -11.68 1.77
CA PHE A 152 13.66 -12.32 0.45
C PHE A 152 14.00 -13.81 0.48
N ALA A 153 15.12 -14.19 1.09
CA ALA A 153 15.49 -15.59 1.29
C ALA A 153 14.48 -16.33 2.18
N VAL A 154 14.00 -15.71 3.27
CA VAL A 154 12.96 -16.30 4.12
C VAL A 154 11.66 -16.51 3.33
N ALA A 155 11.23 -15.54 2.54
CA ALA A 155 10.04 -15.69 1.70
C ALA A 155 10.18 -16.82 0.67
N LEU A 156 11.35 -16.98 0.04
CA LEU A 156 11.59 -18.02 -0.96
C LEU A 156 11.82 -19.41 -0.34
N PHE A 157 12.67 -19.54 0.68
CA PHE A 157 13.11 -20.84 1.19
C PHE A 157 12.28 -21.34 2.38
N VAL A 158 11.41 -20.51 2.96
CA VAL A 158 10.49 -20.91 4.04
C VAL A 158 9.04 -20.65 3.64
N GLY A 159 8.70 -19.43 3.22
CA GLY A 159 7.33 -19.06 2.86
C GLY A 159 6.78 -19.85 1.67
N ALA A 160 7.47 -19.82 0.53
CA ALA A 160 7.03 -20.50 -0.69
C ALA A 160 6.84 -22.03 -0.53
N PRO A 161 7.73 -22.80 0.11
CA PRO A 161 7.49 -24.21 0.43
C PRO A 161 6.22 -24.45 1.24
N LEU A 162 5.91 -23.59 2.22
CA LEU A 162 4.68 -23.71 3.01
C LEU A 162 3.43 -23.43 2.16
N TYR A 163 3.49 -22.43 1.27
CA TYR A 163 2.38 -22.18 0.34
C TYR A 163 2.16 -23.36 -0.63
N LEU A 164 3.24 -23.91 -1.18
CA LEU A 164 3.20 -25.08 -2.08
C LEU A 164 2.67 -26.32 -1.37
N ALA A 165 3.22 -26.65 -0.20
CA ALA A 165 2.76 -27.80 0.60
C ALA A 165 1.29 -27.63 0.99
N GLY A 166 0.88 -26.43 1.42
CA GLY A 166 -0.52 -26.13 1.70
C GLY A 166 -1.42 -26.32 0.49
N ALA A 167 -1.00 -25.85 -0.68
CA ALA A 167 -1.76 -25.99 -1.92
C ALA A 167 -1.99 -27.44 -2.36
N VAL A 168 -1.01 -28.32 -2.11
CA VAL A 168 -1.11 -29.75 -2.43
C VAL A 168 -1.96 -30.51 -1.40
N LEU A 169 -1.81 -30.18 -0.11
CA LEU A 169 -2.51 -30.89 0.97
C LEU A 169 -4.00 -30.51 1.07
N GLY A 170 -4.37 -29.29 0.69
CA GLY A 170 -5.75 -28.81 0.70
C GLY A 170 -6.35 -28.68 2.11
N GLY A 171 -7.63 -28.28 2.15
CA GLY A 171 -8.46 -28.27 3.36
C GLY A 171 -7.88 -27.47 4.53
N THR A 172 -7.93 -28.07 5.73
CA THR A 172 -7.45 -27.43 6.97
C THR A 172 -5.94 -27.25 6.96
N TRP A 173 -5.19 -28.19 6.39
CA TRP A 173 -3.73 -28.10 6.30
C TRP A 173 -3.28 -26.97 5.39
N GLN A 174 -3.98 -26.73 4.28
CA GLN A 174 -3.74 -25.55 3.46
C GLN A 174 -3.88 -24.27 4.26
N THR A 175 -4.97 -24.12 5.00
CA THR A 175 -5.23 -22.92 5.81
C THR A 175 -4.13 -22.75 6.87
N ALA A 176 -3.79 -23.81 7.61
CA ALA A 176 -2.77 -23.76 8.65
C ALA A 176 -1.41 -23.36 8.08
N LEU A 177 -0.95 -24.00 7.01
CA LEU A 177 0.35 -23.73 6.39
C LEU A 177 0.42 -22.34 5.78
N TRP A 178 -0.66 -21.87 5.13
CA TRP A 178 -0.72 -20.53 4.55
C TRP A 178 -0.75 -19.44 5.62
N VAL A 179 -1.45 -19.67 6.74
CA VAL A 179 -1.39 -18.76 7.90
C VAL A 179 0.02 -18.73 8.47
N THR A 180 0.67 -19.88 8.66
CA THR A 180 2.06 -19.93 9.13
C THR A 180 3.00 -19.19 8.19
N ALA A 181 2.90 -19.43 6.87
CA ALA A 181 3.71 -18.74 5.87
C ALA A 181 3.51 -17.22 5.91
N ALA A 182 2.26 -16.78 5.97
CA ALA A 182 1.91 -15.37 6.05
C ALA A 182 2.42 -14.71 7.34
N LEU A 183 2.37 -15.39 8.49
CA LEU A 183 2.92 -14.87 9.75
C LEU A 183 4.45 -14.75 9.71
N ILE A 184 5.13 -15.70 9.07
CA ILE A 184 6.58 -15.65 8.85
C ILE A 184 6.93 -14.46 7.97
N GLU A 185 6.21 -14.26 6.85
CA GLU A 185 6.43 -13.12 5.96
C GLU A 185 6.05 -11.77 6.59
N LEU A 186 5.01 -11.75 7.43
CA LEU A 186 4.61 -10.56 8.16
C LEU A 186 5.62 -10.18 9.25
N SER A 187 6.39 -11.13 9.78
CA SER A 187 7.37 -10.87 10.86
C SER A 187 8.79 -10.66 10.34
N SER A 188 9.18 -11.31 9.24
CA SER A 188 10.58 -11.33 8.76
C SER A 188 11.16 -9.94 8.47
N PRO A 189 10.46 -8.97 7.82
CA PRO A 189 11.03 -7.65 7.57
C PRO A 189 11.30 -6.85 8.84
N ARG A 190 10.48 -7.03 9.90
CA ARG A 190 10.72 -6.40 11.20
C ARG A 190 11.87 -7.05 11.95
N LEU A 191 11.90 -8.38 12.01
CA LEU A 191 12.91 -9.15 12.76
C LEU A 191 14.29 -9.06 12.11
N LEU A 192 14.35 -9.05 10.78
CA LEU A 192 15.59 -9.02 10.00
C LEU A 192 15.92 -7.62 9.47
N ARG A 193 15.32 -6.58 10.05
CA ARG A 193 15.46 -5.18 9.61
C ARG A 193 16.90 -4.70 9.54
N ARG A 194 17.77 -5.18 10.44
CA ARG A 194 19.21 -4.84 10.42
C ARG A 194 19.86 -5.18 9.07
N ARG A 195 19.40 -6.26 8.40
CA ARG A 195 19.84 -6.63 7.05
C ARG A 195 19.34 -5.71 5.96
N LEU A 196 18.24 -4.98 6.20
CA LEU A 196 17.75 -3.93 5.31
C LEU A 196 18.46 -2.59 5.56
N ALA A 197 19.06 -2.39 6.74
CA ALA A 197 19.78 -1.15 7.08
C ALA A 197 21.11 -1.00 6.33
N GLU A 198 21.65 -2.10 5.82
CA GLU A 198 22.82 -2.12 4.94
C GLU A 198 22.50 -1.54 3.54
N LEU A 199 21.21 -1.45 3.18
CA LEU A 199 20.75 -0.94 1.89
C LEU A 199 20.48 0.57 1.97
N ARG A 200 20.84 1.29 0.91
CA ARG A 200 20.46 2.69 0.69
C ARG A 200 19.32 2.72 -0.32
N PHE A 201 18.23 3.37 0.06
CA PHE A 201 17.04 3.49 -0.77
C PHE A 201 16.92 4.91 -1.30
N GLU A 202 16.42 5.03 -2.53
CA GLU A 202 16.18 6.33 -3.15
C GLU A 202 14.92 6.96 -2.53
N THR A 203 15.07 8.16 -1.96
CA THR A 203 14.08 8.75 -1.06
C THR A 203 12.95 9.48 -1.77
N ALA A 204 13.10 9.79 -3.06
CA ALA A 204 12.03 10.36 -3.89
C ALA A 204 11.13 9.27 -4.51
N HIS A 205 11.72 8.17 -4.98
CA HIS A 205 11.02 7.10 -5.71
C HIS A 205 10.06 6.29 -4.83
N LEU A 206 10.46 5.91 -3.60
CA LEU A 206 9.59 5.12 -2.72
C LEU A 206 8.28 5.83 -2.33
N PRO A 207 8.29 7.09 -1.84
CA PRO A 207 7.05 7.83 -1.59
C PRO A 207 6.12 7.88 -2.80
N GLU A 208 6.66 8.05 -4.00
CA GLU A 208 5.87 8.10 -5.24
C GLU A 208 5.18 6.76 -5.51
N ARG A 209 5.92 5.65 -5.52
CA ARG A 209 5.39 4.29 -5.73
C ARG A 209 4.31 3.91 -4.71
N PHE A 210 4.56 4.21 -3.43
CA PHE A 210 3.60 3.91 -2.37
C PHE A 210 2.38 4.85 -2.40
N GLY A 211 2.52 6.09 -2.88
CA GLY A 211 1.37 6.92 -3.20
C GLY A 211 0.54 6.35 -4.34
N LEU A 212 1.18 5.85 -5.40
CA LEU A 212 0.49 5.29 -6.56
C LEU A 212 -0.34 4.05 -6.21
N VAL A 213 0.13 3.15 -5.35
CA VAL A 213 -0.69 2.00 -4.92
C VAL A 213 -1.94 2.44 -4.14
N LEU A 214 -1.87 3.54 -3.40
CA LEU A 214 -3.06 4.13 -2.77
C LEU A 214 -4.02 4.75 -3.79
N ILE A 215 -3.51 5.47 -4.80
CA ILE A 215 -4.34 5.97 -5.91
C ILE A 215 -5.05 4.80 -6.60
N ILE A 216 -4.36 3.70 -6.84
CA ILE A 216 -4.92 2.51 -7.46
C ILE A 216 -6.03 1.89 -6.61
N ALA A 217 -5.80 1.72 -5.31
CA ALA A 217 -6.82 1.18 -4.41
C ALA A 217 -8.07 2.07 -4.35
N LEU A 218 -7.89 3.40 -4.28
CA LEU A 218 -8.98 4.37 -4.31
C LEU A 218 -9.68 4.38 -5.68
N GLY A 219 -8.91 4.32 -6.77
CA GLY A 219 -9.42 4.28 -8.14
C GLY A 219 -10.27 3.04 -8.40
N GLU A 220 -9.82 1.87 -7.96
CA GLU A 220 -10.60 0.64 -8.02
C GLU A 220 -11.89 0.75 -7.20
N THR A 221 -11.83 1.43 -6.05
CA THR A 221 -13.03 1.71 -5.25
C THR A 221 -14.03 2.58 -6.02
N VAL A 222 -13.55 3.60 -6.76
CA VAL A 222 -14.39 4.42 -7.65
C VAL A 222 -15.00 3.59 -8.77
N VAL A 223 -14.20 2.76 -9.45
CA VAL A 223 -14.66 1.91 -10.56
C VAL A 223 -15.71 0.91 -10.07
N ALA A 224 -15.46 0.23 -8.95
CA ALA A 224 -16.41 -0.73 -8.37
C ALA A 224 -17.73 -0.05 -7.97
N THR A 225 -17.65 1.13 -7.35
CA THR A 225 -18.82 1.95 -6.97
C THR A 225 -19.58 2.41 -8.21
N GLY A 226 -18.89 2.91 -9.24
CA GLY A 226 -19.48 3.35 -10.49
C GLY A 226 -20.18 2.22 -11.25
N ASN A 227 -19.55 1.04 -11.34
CA ASN A 227 -20.14 -0.14 -11.98
C ASN A 227 -21.42 -0.59 -11.26
N GLN A 228 -21.42 -0.55 -9.92
CA GLN A 228 -22.61 -0.90 -9.13
C GLN A 228 -23.76 0.09 -9.37
N ALA A 229 -23.46 1.40 -9.46
CA ALA A 229 -24.46 2.41 -9.78
C ALA A 229 -24.98 2.29 -11.23
N ALA A 230 -24.10 1.99 -12.18
CA ALA A 230 -24.44 1.83 -13.59
C ALA A 230 -25.32 0.60 -13.87
N ALA A 231 -25.22 -0.44 -13.04
CA ALA A 231 -26.02 -1.66 -13.17
C ALA A 231 -27.43 -1.55 -12.53
N GLY A 232 -27.66 -0.52 -11.70
CA GLY A 232 -28.90 -0.34 -10.93
C GLY A 232 -29.82 0.74 -11.51
N LEU A 233 -30.99 0.91 -10.88
CA LEU A 233 -31.86 2.07 -11.11
C LEU A 233 -31.32 3.27 -10.31
N LEU A 234 -31.20 4.43 -10.94
CA LEU A 234 -30.71 5.65 -10.30
C LEU A 234 -31.88 6.50 -9.77
N GLY A 235 -32.49 6.05 -8.67
CA GLY A 235 -33.41 6.87 -7.89
C GLY A 235 -32.67 7.88 -7.00
N MET A 236 -33.45 8.73 -6.31
CA MET A 236 -32.89 9.67 -5.35
C MET A 236 -32.09 9.00 -4.21
N PRO A 237 -32.54 7.87 -3.62
CA PRO A 237 -31.75 7.14 -2.62
C PRO A 237 -30.38 6.70 -3.12
N GLU A 238 -30.32 6.15 -4.33
CA GLU A 238 -29.10 5.63 -4.95
C GLU A 238 -28.15 6.76 -5.34
N LEU A 239 -28.68 7.91 -5.79
CA LEU A 239 -27.89 9.12 -6.04
C LEU A 239 -27.27 9.69 -4.75
N VAL A 240 -28.02 9.70 -3.64
CA VAL A 240 -27.49 10.12 -2.34
C VAL A 240 -26.43 9.13 -1.85
N ALA A 241 -26.68 7.83 -1.98
CA ALA A 241 -25.72 6.79 -1.64
C ALA A 241 -24.42 6.91 -2.47
N LEU A 242 -24.53 7.19 -3.76
CA LEU A 242 -23.41 7.43 -4.66
C LEU A 242 -22.63 8.69 -4.27
N ALA A 243 -23.32 9.77 -3.94
CA ALA A 243 -22.70 10.99 -3.47
C ALA A 243 -21.95 10.77 -2.15
N LEU A 244 -22.53 10.03 -1.19
CA LEU A 244 -21.87 9.66 0.06
C LEU A 244 -20.65 8.78 -0.18
N ALA A 245 -20.76 7.77 -1.04
CA ALA A 245 -19.66 6.87 -1.40
C ALA A 245 -18.49 7.65 -2.02
N PHE A 246 -18.76 8.47 -3.04
CA PHE A 246 -17.75 9.30 -3.69
C PHE A 246 -17.12 10.30 -2.72
N THR A 247 -17.93 10.97 -1.90
CA THR A 247 -17.44 11.89 -0.87
C THR A 247 -16.50 11.18 0.11
N LEU A 248 -16.86 9.97 0.55
CA LEU A 248 -16.01 9.17 1.43
C LEU A 248 -14.65 8.87 0.77
N ILE A 249 -14.64 8.44 -0.49
CA ILE A 249 -13.40 8.17 -1.25
C ILE A 249 -12.52 9.44 -1.32
N VAL A 250 -13.11 10.59 -1.65
CA VAL A 250 -12.39 11.88 -1.71
C VAL A 250 -11.81 12.29 -0.35
N LEU A 251 -12.54 12.06 0.74
CA LEU A 251 -12.06 12.38 2.08
C LEU A 251 -10.90 11.46 2.52
N LEU A 252 -10.94 10.17 2.17
CA LEU A 252 -9.83 9.24 2.41
C LEU A 252 -8.58 9.66 1.60
N TRP A 253 -8.78 10.07 0.34
CA TRP A 253 -7.73 10.63 -0.50
C TRP A 253 -7.10 11.86 0.16
N TRP A 254 -7.93 12.81 0.61
CA TRP A 254 -7.48 14.05 1.24
C TRP A 254 -6.62 13.78 2.48
N THR A 255 -7.07 12.87 3.35
CA THR A 255 -6.33 12.49 4.57
C THR A 255 -4.92 11.96 4.27
N TYR A 256 -4.74 11.21 3.16
CA TYR A 256 -3.43 10.69 2.76
C TYR A 256 -2.60 11.71 1.98
N PHE A 257 -3.08 12.19 0.83
CA PHE A 257 -2.23 12.96 -0.09
C PHE A 257 -1.93 14.37 0.39
N HIS A 258 -2.88 15.00 1.09
CA HIS A 258 -2.66 16.36 1.59
C HIS A 258 -1.81 16.38 2.86
N PHE A 259 -2.04 15.45 3.79
CA PHE A 259 -1.39 15.47 5.12
C PHE A 259 -0.38 14.35 5.35
N GLY A 260 -0.64 13.14 4.83
CA GLY A 260 0.17 11.96 5.05
C GLY A 260 1.43 11.91 4.18
N ALA A 261 1.27 12.00 2.87
CA ALA A 261 2.35 11.83 1.90
C ALA A 261 3.52 12.82 2.12
N PRO A 262 3.29 14.14 2.37
CA PRO A 262 4.40 15.05 2.69
C PRO A 262 5.15 14.67 3.97
N ALA A 263 4.43 14.21 5.01
CA ALA A 263 5.04 13.81 6.28
C ALA A 263 5.89 12.54 6.14
N VAL A 264 5.44 11.58 5.32
CA VAL A 264 6.17 10.34 5.03
C VAL A 264 7.44 10.63 4.24
N ARG A 265 7.35 11.47 3.19
CA ARG A 265 8.52 11.91 2.41
C ARG A 265 9.55 12.61 3.30
N HIS A 266 9.11 13.61 4.07
CA HIS A 266 9.97 14.33 5.01
C HIS A 266 10.66 13.40 6.00
N SER A 267 9.93 12.43 6.57
CA SER A 267 10.49 11.46 7.50
C SER A 267 11.54 10.54 6.87
N LEU A 268 11.41 10.19 5.60
CA LEU A 268 12.38 9.32 4.91
C LEU A 268 13.66 10.09 4.57
N GLU A 269 13.53 11.34 4.11
CA GLU A 269 14.66 12.21 3.74
C GLU A 269 15.53 12.59 4.95
N HIS A 270 14.92 12.83 6.12
CA HIS A 270 15.63 13.41 7.26
C HIS A 270 16.03 12.40 8.35
N THR A 271 15.65 11.13 8.22
CA THR A 271 15.99 10.12 9.24
C THR A 271 17.22 9.29 8.85
N PRO A 272 18.20 9.11 9.76
CA PRO A 272 19.31 8.20 9.49
C PRO A 272 18.88 6.72 9.50
N ALA A 273 17.75 6.40 10.13
CA ALA A 273 17.21 5.04 10.25
C ALA A 273 16.21 4.71 9.14
N GLN A 274 16.58 4.91 7.86
CA GLN A 274 15.68 4.73 6.70
C GLN A 274 14.98 3.37 6.68
N ALA A 275 15.69 2.29 7.00
CA ALA A 275 15.12 0.94 7.06
C ALA A 275 13.93 0.83 8.02
N ARG A 276 13.87 1.64 9.09
CA ARG A 276 12.69 1.70 9.98
C ARG A 276 11.48 2.29 9.27
N ILE A 277 11.66 3.35 8.48
CA ILE A 277 10.57 3.99 7.74
C ILE A 277 10.12 3.11 6.59
N VAL A 278 11.05 2.54 5.82
CA VAL A 278 10.77 1.57 4.74
C VAL A 278 9.98 0.37 5.27
N THR A 279 10.37 -0.16 6.43
CA THR A 279 9.69 -1.30 7.03
C THR A 279 8.35 -0.86 7.63
N ASP A 280 8.36 -0.02 8.67
CA ASP A 280 7.16 0.25 9.46
C ASP A 280 6.14 1.13 8.74
N VAL A 281 6.59 2.16 8.03
CA VAL A 281 5.68 3.13 7.41
C VAL A 281 5.31 2.66 6.01
N PHE A 282 6.29 2.48 5.14
CA PHE A 282 6.02 2.05 3.77
C PHE A 282 5.45 0.63 3.74
N SER A 283 6.13 -0.37 4.30
CA SER A 283 5.66 -1.75 4.16
C SER A 283 4.47 -2.10 5.05
N TYR A 284 4.38 -1.62 6.30
CA TYR A 284 3.28 -2.03 7.20
C TYR A 284 2.12 -1.04 7.30
N ALA A 285 2.37 0.27 7.39
CA ALA A 285 1.27 1.22 7.47
C ALA A 285 0.49 1.27 6.15
N HIS A 286 1.17 1.19 4.99
CA HIS A 286 0.47 1.17 3.70
C HIS A 286 -0.25 -0.15 3.44
N LEU A 287 0.25 -1.28 3.92
CA LEU A 287 -0.53 -2.52 3.97
C LEU A 287 -1.86 -2.28 4.70
N GLY A 288 -1.80 -1.66 5.87
CA GLY A 288 -2.99 -1.28 6.64
C GLY A 288 -3.93 -0.36 5.86
N TYR A 289 -3.41 0.66 5.18
CA TYR A 289 -4.22 1.57 4.37
C TYR A 289 -4.90 0.89 3.19
N VAL A 290 -4.18 0.05 2.44
CA VAL A 290 -4.75 -0.63 1.26
C VAL A 290 -5.79 -1.66 1.70
N VAL A 291 -5.52 -2.43 2.75
CA VAL A 291 -6.53 -3.35 3.32
C VAL A 291 -7.75 -2.56 3.80
N ALA A 292 -7.57 -1.44 4.48
CA ALA A 292 -8.67 -0.56 4.87
C ALA A 292 -9.52 -0.11 3.67
N ILE A 293 -8.90 0.32 2.58
CA ILE A 293 -9.61 0.74 1.36
C ILE A 293 -10.38 -0.43 0.74
N VAL A 294 -9.80 -1.64 0.71
CA VAL A 294 -10.51 -2.85 0.26
C VAL A 294 -11.75 -3.10 1.11
N LEU A 295 -11.66 -3.01 2.45
CA LEU A 295 -12.81 -3.17 3.34
C LEU A 295 -13.90 -2.11 3.08
N VAL A 296 -13.48 -0.85 2.86
CA VAL A 296 -14.38 0.24 2.47
C VAL A 296 -15.06 -0.07 1.13
N ALA A 297 -14.32 -0.51 0.12
CA ALA A 297 -14.85 -0.83 -1.19
C ALA A 297 -15.93 -1.93 -1.15
N VAL A 298 -15.73 -2.97 -0.35
CA VAL A 298 -16.73 -4.02 -0.12
C VAL A 298 -18.01 -3.44 0.49
N GLY A 299 -17.88 -2.58 1.51
CA GLY A 299 -19.03 -1.92 2.14
C GLY A 299 -19.77 -0.96 1.21
N LEU A 300 -19.05 -0.18 0.39
CA LEU A 300 -19.64 0.77 -0.56
C LEU A 300 -20.45 0.09 -1.66
N LYS A 301 -20.03 -1.10 -2.12
CA LYS A 301 -20.81 -1.89 -3.09
C LYS A 301 -22.23 -2.18 -2.58
N LYS A 302 -22.36 -2.43 -1.27
CA LYS A 302 -23.65 -2.72 -0.62
C LYS A 302 -24.48 -1.47 -0.38
N LEU A 303 -23.84 -0.38 0.00
CA LEU A 303 -24.49 0.93 0.17
C LEU A 303 -25.29 1.34 -1.08
N LEU A 304 -24.76 1.06 -2.27
CA LEU A 304 -25.44 1.40 -3.52
C LEU A 304 -26.58 0.46 -3.91
N GLY A 305 -26.54 -0.81 -3.49
CA GLY A 305 -27.59 -1.77 -3.79
C GLY A 305 -28.83 -1.57 -2.93
N HIS A 306 -28.62 -1.35 -1.63
CA HIS A 306 -29.70 -1.25 -0.64
C HIS A 306 -29.36 -0.19 0.43
N PRO A 307 -29.48 1.12 0.12
CA PRO A 307 -28.98 2.19 1.00
C PRO A 307 -29.61 2.23 2.40
N PHE A 308 -30.87 1.80 2.51
CA PHE A 308 -31.65 1.90 3.74
C PHE A 308 -31.77 0.58 4.52
N ASP A 309 -31.17 -0.49 4.01
CA ASP A 309 -31.17 -1.77 4.71
C ASP A 309 -30.14 -1.73 5.84
N THR A 310 -30.50 -2.39 6.93
CA THR A 310 -29.58 -2.69 8.03
C THR A 310 -28.66 -3.84 7.62
N PRO A 311 -27.33 -3.71 7.79
CA PRO A 311 -26.38 -4.78 7.51
C PRO A 311 -26.70 -6.09 8.26
N HIS A 312 -26.76 -7.20 7.53
CA HIS A 312 -26.98 -8.54 8.11
C HIS A 312 -25.83 -9.51 7.81
N SER A 313 -24.97 -9.18 6.84
CA SER A 313 -23.80 -9.98 6.51
C SER A 313 -22.50 -9.29 6.92
N LEU A 314 -21.45 -10.09 7.13
CA LEU A 314 -20.13 -9.58 7.47
C LEU A 314 -19.61 -8.56 6.44
N PRO A 315 -19.68 -8.80 5.10
CA PRO A 315 -19.25 -7.82 4.10
C PRO A 315 -19.91 -6.44 4.23
N GLU A 316 -21.20 -6.39 4.58
CA GLU A 316 -21.95 -5.13 4.75
C GLU A 316 -21.48 -4.33 5.97
N LEU A 317 -20.94 -5.03 6.98
CA LEU A 317 -20.40 -4.41 8.19
C LEU A 317 -18.96 -3.89 8.03
N LEU A 318 -18.28 -4.12 6.90
CA LEU A 318 -16.87 -3.78 6.72
C LEU A 318 -16.60 -2.29 6.48
N LEU A 319 -17.61 -1.50 6.12
CA LEU A 319 -17.45 -0.09 5.78
C LEU A 319 -16.79 0.74 6.90
N ALA A 320 -17.38 0.72 8.10
CA ALA A 320 -16.89 1.48 9.24
C ALA A 320 -15.56 0.95 9.82
N PRO A 321 -15.34 -0.37 9.99
CA PRO A 321 -14.04 -0.93 10.32
C PRO A 321 -12.94 -0.56 9.32
N GLY A 322 -13.25 -0.51 8.02
CA GLY A 322 -12.30 -0.08 6.99
C GLY A 322 -11.82 1.36 7.20
N VAL A 323 -12.75 2.30 7.41
CA VAL A 323 -12.39 3.70 7.71
C VAL A 323 -11.63 3.83 9.03
N ALA A 324 -12.03 3.09 10.07
CA ALA A 324 -11.33 3.08 11.35
C ALA A 324 -9.89 2.57 11.20
N LEU A 325 -9.69 1.45 10.49
CA LEU A 325 -8.38 0.88 10.19
C LEU A 325 -7.50 1.85 9.41
N TYR A 326 -8.08 2.59 8.46
CA TYR A 326 -7.37 3.62 7.70
C TYR A 326 -6.79 4.70 8.62
N LEU A 327 -7.61 5.25 9.53
CA LEU A 327 -7.19 6.28 10.49
C LEU A 327 -6.20 5.75 11.54
N TRP A 328 -6.38 4.51 12.00
CA TRP A 328 -5.42 3.84 12.89
C TRP A 328 -4.06 3.64 12.20
N GLY A 329 -4.05 3.33 10.91
CA GLY A 329 -2.83 3.28 10.10
C GLY A 329 -2.05 4.59 10.17
N PHE A 330 -2.73 5.75 10.15
CA PHE A 330 -2.07 7.05 10.26
C PHE A 330 -1.53 7.32 11.66
N CYS A 331 -2.27 6.90 12.69
CA CYS A 331 -1.79 7.00 14.06
C CYS A 331 -0.52 6.17 14.24
N TYR A 332 -0.50 4.94 13.70
CA TYR A 332 0.67 4.07 13.68
C TYR A 332 1.82 4.68 12.88
N ALA A 333 1.60 5.08 11.63
CA ALA A 333 2.64 5.67 10.78
C ALA A 333 3.27 6.90 11.45
N ARG A 334 2.45 7.82 11.97
CA ARG A 334 2.93 9.03 12.64
C ARG A 334 3.75 8.69 13.88
N TRP A 335 3.31 7.72 14.67
CA TRP A 335 4.06 7.25 15.83
C TRP A 335 5.42 6.65 15.42
N ARG A 336 5.51 5.90 14.31
CA ARG A 336 6.77 5.33 13.81
C ARG A 336 7.71 6.36 13.18
N MET A 337 7.17 7.45 12.63
CA MET A 337 7.95 8.56 12.08
C MET A 337 8.46 9.51 13.17
N PHE A 338 7.59 9.92 14.10
CA PHE A 338 7.84 11.06 14.99
C PHE A 338 7.70 10.74 16.50
N GLY A 339 7.42 9.48 16.87
CA GLY A 339 7.31 9.05 18.27
C GLY A 339 6.01 9.45 18.97
N ALA A 340 5.05 10.04 18.25
CA ALA A 340 3.74 10.44 18.79
C ALA A 340 2.64 10.32 17.71
N ALA A 341 1.45 9.91 18.13
CA ALA A 341 0.24 10.06 17.32
C ALA A 341 -0.39 11.44 17.57
N THR A 342 -1.34 11.85 16.73
CA THR A 342 -2.12 13.07 16.95
C THR A 342 -3.43 12.74 17.65
N VAL A 343 -3.81 13.56 18.63
CA VAL A 343 -5.05 13.35 19.39
C VAL A 343 -6.25 13.34 18.45
N GLN A 344 -6.33 14.27 17.49
CA GLN A 344 -7.48 14.35 16.58
C GLN A 344 -7.67 13.12 15.68
N ARG A 345 -6.58 12.45 15.26
CA ARG A 345 -6.67 11.24 14.44
C ARG A 345 -7.04 10.03 15.29
N VAL A 346 -6.55 9.96 16.53
CA VAL A 346 -6.93 8.90 17.47
C VAL A 346 -8.40 9.03 17.87
N THR A 347 -8.89 10.24 18.15
CA THR A 347 -10.30 10.46 18.48
C THR A 347 -11.21 10.18 17.29
N ALA A 348 -10.83 10.59 16.07
CA ALA A 348 -11.57 10.25 14.86
C ALA A 348 -11.59 8.73 14.60
N ALA A 349 -10.46 8.04 14.78
CA ALA A 349 -10.41 6.58 14.66
C ALA A 349 -11.31 5.88 15.70
N ALA A 350 -11.30 6.35 16.95
CA ALA A 350 -12.18 5.85 18.01
C ALA A 350 -13.67 6.11 17.70
N ALA A 351 -13.99 7.28 17.14
CA ALA A 351 -15.35 7.59 16.69
C ALA A 351 -15.80 6.63 15.56
N CYS A 352 -14.94 6.34 14.58
CA CYS A 352 -15.23 5.34 13.55
C CYS A 352 -15.43 3.93 14.15
N CYS A 353 -14.69 3.55 15.20
CA CYS A 353 -14.93 2.29 15.92
C CYS A 353 -16.30 2.28 16.61
N ALA A 354 -16.73 3.40 17.20
CA ALA A 354 -18.07 3.52 17.79
C ALA A 354 -19.17 3.40 16.71
N VAL A 355 -18.97 4.03 15.54
CA VAL A 355 -19.86 3.86 14.38
C VAL A 355 -19.88 2.40 13.91
N ALA A 356 -18.74 1.72 13.89
CA ALA A 356 -18.66 0.30 13.54
C ALA A 356 -19.43 -0.60 14.53
N ALA A 357 -19.33 -0.33 15.83
CA ALA A 357 -20.07 -1.06 16.86
C ALA A 357 -21.59 -0.87 16.73
N ALA A 358 -22.04 0.30 16.28
CA ALA A 358 -23.44 0.60 16.03
C ALA A 358 -23.93 0.19 14.62
N ALA A 359 -23.04 -0.21 13.71
CA ALA A 359 -23.37 -0.37 12.29
C ALA A 359 -24.46 -1.43 12.02
N ALA A 360 -24.53 -2.49 12.83
CA ALA A 360 -25.57 -3.52 12.71
C ALA A 360 -26.98 -3.02 13.07
N LEU A 361 -27.08 -1.85 13.72
CA LEU A 361 -28.34 -1.23 14.15
C LEU A 361 -28.77 -0.07 13.25
N LEU A 362 -27.93 0.31 12.29
CA LEU A 362 -28.12 1.49 11.46
C LEU A 362 -28.29 1.09 9.99
N PRO A 363 -29.13 1.80 9.24
CA PRO A 363 -29.10 1.71 7.79
C PRO A 363 -27.70 2.05 7.26
N ILE A 364 -27.23 1.34 6.24
CA ILE A 364 -25.87 1.53 5.72
C ILE A 364 -25.61 2.97 5.23
N ALA A 365 -26.61 3.67 4.70
CA ALA A 365 -26.51 5.09 4.35
C ALA A 365 -26.27 6.00 5.56
N VAL A 366 -26.85 5.68 6.72
CA VAL A 366 -26.62 6.42 7.96
C VAL A 366 -25.20 6.17 8.45
N THR A 367 -24.73 4.92 8.41
CA THR A 367 -23.33 4.59 8.71
C THR A 367 -22.37 5.36 7.81
N ALA A 368 -22.60 5.39 6.50
CA ALA A 368 -21.79 6.14 5.55
C ALA A 368 -21.80 7.66 5.84
N ALA A 369 -22.97 8.24 6.11
CA ALA A 369 -23.10 9.66 6.45
C ALA A 369 -22.34 10.02 7.73
N LEU A 370 -22.39 9.18 8.77
CA LEU A 370 -21.63 9.39 10.01
C LEU A 370 -20.12 9.34 9.76
N LEU A 371 -19.64 8.39 8.94
CA LEU A 371 -18.22 8.31 8.58
C LEU A 371 -17.76 9.53 7.78
N VAL A 372 -18.58 9.99 6.82
CA VAL A 372 -18.34 11.23 6.08
C VAL A 372 -18.26 12.43 7.02
N ALA A 373 -19.18 12.55 7.98
CA ALA A 373 -19.16 13.62 8.97
C ALA A 373 -17.90 13.61 9.84
N VAL A 374 -17.47 12.43 10.32
CA VAL A 374 -16.22 12.28 11.09
C VAL A 374 -15.01 12.71 10.27
N LEU A 375 -14.90 12.27 9.01
CA LEU A 375 -13.77 12.62 8.15
C LEU A 375 -13.77 14.09 7.72
N LEU A 376 -14.94 14.69 7.47
CA LEU A 376 -15.07 16.13 7.22
C LEU A 376 -14.60 16.94 8.43
N ALA A 377 -15.06 16.58 9.62
CA ALA A 377 -14.65 17.25 10.86
C ALA A 377 -13.14 17.10 11.09
N LEU A 378 -12.58 15.91 10.89
CA LEU A 378 -11.14 15.66 11.01
C LEU A 378 -10.34 16.50 10.02
N ASN A 379 -10.63 16.39 8.72
CA ASN A 379 -9.90 17.09 7.67
C ASN A 379 -10.04 18.62 7.84
N GLY A 380 -11.24 19.12 8.16
CA GLY A 380 -11.48 20.54 8.42
C GLY A 380 -10.69 21.05 9.63
N PHE A 381 -10.64 20.29 10.72
CA PHE A 381 -9.86 20.62 11.90
C PHE A 381 -8.34 20.63 11.62
N GLU A 382 -7.84 19.66 10.84
CA GLU A 382 -6.43 19.63 10.44
C GLU A 382 -6.06 20.81 9.54
N ILE A 383 -6.92 21.18 8.57
CA ILE A 383 -6.73 22.39 7.76
C ILE A 383 -6.68 23.63 8.65
N TRP A 384 -7.59 23.76 9.62
CA TRP A 384 -7.62 24.90 10.52
C TRP A 384 -6.36 25.00 11.39
N ILE A 385 -5.88 23.88 11.96
CA ILE A 385 -4.62 23.87 12.72
C ILE A 385 -3.45 24.36 11.84
N VAL A 386 -3.33 23.81 10.63
CA VAL A 386 -2.23 24.16 9.71
C VAL A 386 -2.29 25.64 9.32
N ARG A 387 -3.47 26.15 8.97
CA ARG A 387 -3.65 27.56 8.58
C ARG A 387 -3.42 28.55 9.73
N THR A 388 -3.71 28.16 10.96
CA THR A 388 -3.54 29.03 12.13
C THR A 388 -2.18 28.89 12.82
N GLY A 389 -1.31 27.99 12.35
CA GLY A 389 0.01 27.75 12.94
C GLY A 389 -0.05 27.22 14.38
N ARG A 390 -1.19 26.64 14.79
CA ARG A 390 -1.35 26.12 16.15
C ARG A 390 -0.52 24.84 16.35
N PRO A 391 -0.03 24.59 17.58
CA PRO A 391 0.69 23.37 17.87
C PRO A 391 -0.24 22.16 17.73
N LEU A 392 0.29 21.08 17.16
CA LEU A 392 -0.44 19.82 17.04
C LEU A 392 -0.61 19.17 18.42
N PRO A 393 -1.84 18.80 18.84
CA PRO A 393 -2.04 18.07 20.07
C PRO A 393 -1.53 16.64 19.90
N LEU A 394 -0.51 16.27 20.67
CA LEU A 394 0.19 14.99 20.54
C LEU A 394 -0.22 14.02 21.63
N LEU A 395 -0.48 12.77 21.24
CA LEU A 395 -0.61 11.63 22.13
C LEU A 395 0.70 10.83 22.10
N ARG A 396 1.48 10.94 23.18
CA ARG A 396 2.71 10.16 23.38
C ARG A 396 2.35 8.91 24.17
N LEU A 397 2.67 7.74 23.61
CA LEU A 397 2.65 6.50 24.41
C LEU A 397 3.79 6.56 25.43
N PRO A 398 3.58 6.09 26.68
CA PRO A 398 4.66 5.97 27.65
C PRO A 398 5.80 5.15 27.02
N ARG A 399 7.02 5.72 26.98
CA ARG A 399 8.18 4.93 26.57
C ARG A 399 8.36 3.85 27.63
N GLY A 400 8.00 2.60 27.30
CA GLY A 400 8.46 1.45 28.07
C GLY A 400 9.98 1.54 28.15
N ARG A 401 10.54 1.44 29.36
CA ARG A 401 11.98 1.23 29.58
C ARG A 401 12.35 -0.11 28.93
N ALA A 402 12.60 -0.12 27.63
CA ALA A 402 13.12 -1.28 26.91
C ALA A 402 14.58 -0.98 26.57
N GLY A 403 15.45 -1.67 27.33
CA GLY A 403 16.85 -2.05 27.07
C GLY A 403 17.71 -1.18 26.16
N GLY A 404 18.86 -0.74 26.69
CA GLY A 404 19.89 -0.05 25.93
C GLY A 404 20.26 -0.77 24.63
N GLU A 405 20.21 -0.03 23.53
CA GLU A 405 20.95 -0.34 22.32
C GLU A 405 22.34 0.29 22.46
N ALA A 406 23.30 -0.56 22.82
CA ALA A 406 24.70 -0.43 22.42
C ALA A 406 24.94 -1.36 21.21
#